data_AF-A0A1V0UIS7-F1
#
_entry.id   AF-A0A1V0UIS7-F1
#
_cell.length_a   1.000
_cell.length_b   1.000
_cell.length_c   1.000
_cell.angle_alpha   90.00
_cell.angle_beta   90.00
_cell.angle_gamma   90.00
#
_symmetry.space_group_name_H-M   'P 1'
#
loop_
_entity.id
_entity.type
_entity.pdbx_description
1 polymer ?
#
loop_
_entity_poly.entity_id
_entity_poly.type
_entity_poly.pdbx_seq_one_letter_code
_entity_poly.pdbx_strand_id
1 'polypeptide(L)'
;MTGAAGEPAVREHTRPVAGETAAAGSGTAAPGSGTAAAGPGTALGAELRSQVTEFVPLAVTLDGAGGACVAGVTAEGRWLRPEPVTAAQVAGPDPVYAVHHPVRLPLGPATGDGARPEDRAAAGAPRRAGPPAEPARRAALLAAVADPDVATAFAGGRSAGLVAVRPLGYRHQRSTGGRTFLRLEFTDNTGERFDWIVRDVRLLDAGPGEIALPAGPEAPLLYAAVGLTHPNHRFPGRFRGCHPLVVGLHPADGSPLLPNETSLEGTAGAPGTA
;
A
#
# COMPACT_ATOMS: atom_id res chain seq x y z
N MET A 1 35.81 18.26 38.31
CA MET A 1 35.73 19.32 37.28
C MET A 1 35.04 18.73 36.08
N THR A 2 33.82 19.19 35.84
CA THR A 2 32.85 18.74 34.85
C THR A 2 33.12 19.43 33.51
N GLY A 3 33.27 18.65 32.42
CA GLY A 3 33.35 19.16 31.05
C GLY A 3 32.05 18.84 30.32
N ALA A 4 31.29 19.89 30.01
CA ALA A 4 29.94 19.84 29.46
C ALA A 4 29.92 19.61 27.94
N ALA A 5 28.77 19.09 27.50
CA ALA A 5 28.39 18.74 26.14
C ALA A 5 28.34 19.94 25.19
N GLY A 6 28.70 19.69 23.93
CA GLY A 6 28.45 20.59 22.80
C GLY A 6 27.16 20.20 22.07
N GLU A 7 26.20 21.11 22.11
CA GLU A 7 24.94 21.08 21.35
C GLU A 7 25.08 22.07 20.17
N PRO A 8 24.79 21.70 18.91
CA PRO A 8 24.71 22.68 17.84
C PRO A 8 23.27 23.17 17.62
N ALA A 9 23.15 24.49 17.60
CA ALA A 9 21.95 25.29 17.47
C ALA A 9 21.12 25.03 16.21
N VAL A 10 19.81 24.90 16.41
CA VAL A 10 18.78 25.02 15.37
C VAL A 10 18.53 26.50 15.10
N ARG A 11 18.75 26.95 13.86
CA ARG A 11 18.34 28.29 13.40
C ARG A 11 16.89 28.25 12.93
N GLU A 12 16.01 28.87 13.72
CA GLU A 12 14.68 29.29 13.29
C GLU A 12 14.80 30.42 12.26
N HIS A 13 14.10 30.29 11.13
CA HIS A 13 13.84 31.41 10.22
C HIS A 13 12.35 31.76 10.23
N THR A 14 12.09 32.91 10.85
CA THR A 14 10.83 33.64 10.90
C THR A 14 10.47 34.24 9.52
N ARG A 15 9.16 34.39 9.30
CA ARG A 15 8.43 34.81 8.09
C ARG A 15 8.91 36.11 7.40
N PRO A 16 8.33 36.43 6.23
CA PRO A 16 7.40 37.57 6.26
C PRO A 16 6.03 37.33 5.60
N VAL A 17 5.10 38.18 6.01
CA VAL A 17 3.70 38.34 5.60
C VAL A 17 3.61 39.45 4.55
N ALA A 18 2.80 39.24 3.51
CA ALA A 18 2.17 40.27 2.65
C ALA A 18 0.93 39.59 2.03
N GLY A 19 -0.28 40.14 1.92
CA GLY A 19 -0.77 41.52 2.02
C GLY A 19 -1.34 41.95 0.65
N GLU A 20 -2.66 41.75 0.43
CA GLU A 20 -3.62 42.46 -0.47
C GLU A 20 -3.26 42.77 -1.96
N THR A 21 -4.12 42.86 -2.99
CA THR A 21 -5.59 43.08 -3.17
C THR A 21 -6.02 42.75 -4.64
N ALA A 22 -7.31 42.41 -4.81
CA ALA A 22 -8.28 42.71 -5.89
C ALA A 22 -7.93 42.62 -7.41
N ALA A 23 -8.79 41.95 -8.20
CA ALA A 23 -9.82 42.60 -9.04
C ALA A 23 -10.59 41.60 -9.95
N ALA A 24 -11.81 42.00 -10.27
CA ALA A 24 -12.88 41.28 -10.96
C ALA A 24 -12.67 41.10 -12.47
N GLY A 25 -13.39 40.13 -13.04
CA GLY A 25 -13.52 39.91 -14.48
C GLY A 25 -14.66 38.96 -14.81
N SER A 26 -15.89 39.49 -14.78
CA SER A 26 -17.13 38.85 -15.22
C SER A 26 -17.20 38.76 -16.76
N GLY A 27 -17.55 37.59 -17.29
CA GLY A 27 -17.82 37.38 -18.71
C GLY A 27 -18.89 36.31 -18.92
N THR A 28 -20.13 36.77 -19.01
CA THR A 28 -21.34 35.98 -19.29
C THR A 28 -21.50 35.83 -20.80
N ALA A 29 -21.65 34.61 -21.32
CA ALA A 29 -22.19 34.37 -22.66
C ALA A 29 -23.05 33.09 -22.66
N ALA A 30 -24.27 33.26 -23.15
CA ALA A 30 -25.39 32.32 -23.14
C ALA A 30 -25.32 31.32 -24.34
N PRO A 31 -26.24 30.34 -24.43
CA PRO A 31 -26.00 29.06 -25.09
C PRO A 31 -26.39 29.04 -26.58
N GLY A 32 -25.56 28.40 -27.40
CA GLY A 32 -25.89 28.05 -28.77
C GLY A 32 -26.49 26.65 -28.84
N SER A 33 -27.78 26.60 -29.17
CA SER A 33 -28.51 25.40 -29.56
C SER A 33 -28.03 24.87 -30.92
N GLY A 34 -27.51 23.65 -30.94
CA GLY A 34 -27.14 22.92 -32.16
C GLY A 34 -27.50 21.45 -32.03
N THR A 35 -28.73 21.10 -32.43
CA THR A 35 -29.19 19.74 -32.66
C THR A 35 -28.49 19.19 -33.90
N ALA A 36 -27.47 18.34 -33.69
CA ALA A 36 -26.86 17.53 -34.74
C ALA A 36 -27.18 16.05 -34.51
N ALA A 37 -27.57 15.41 -35.61
CA ALA A 37 -28.20 14.11 -35.70
C ALA A 37 -27.41 12.96 -35.05
N ALA A 38 -28.16 12.07 -34.41
CA ALA A 38 -27.71 10.75 -33.99
C ALA A 38 -27.38 9.89 -35.23
N GLY A 39 -26.10 9.79 -35.57
CA GLY A 39 -25.60 8.76 -36.46
C GLY A 39 -25.47 7.41 -35.73
N PRO A 40 -25.74 6.27 -36.38
CA PRO A 40 -25.56 4.95 -35.79
C PRO A 40 -24.06 4.60 -35.79
N GLY A 41 -23.31 5.15 -34.83
CA GLY A 41 -21.88 4.89 -34.67
C GLY A 41 -21.45 4.59 -33.22
N THR A 42 -22.38 4.68 -32.26
CA THR A 42 -22.08 4.68 -30.81
C THR A 42 -22.23 3.32 -30.12
N ALA A 43 -22.16 2.22 -30.88
CA ALA A 43 -22.22 0.86 -30.32
C ALA A 43 -20.89 0.09 -30.44
N LEU A 44 -19.85 0.69 -31.03
CA LEU A 44 -18.53 0.06 -31.24
C LEU A 44 -17.42 0.56 -30.30
N GLY A 45 -17.74 1.43 -29.34
CA GLY A 45 -16.76 2.09 -28.44
C GLY A 45 -16.87 1.75 -26.95
N ALA A 46 -17.81 0.92 -26.52
CA ALA A 46 -18.11 0.69 -25.10
C ALA A 46 -17.91 -0.76 -24.61
N GLU A 47 -17.25 -1.62 -25.40
CA GLU A 47 -16.63 -2.86 -24.92
C GLU A 47 -15.12 -2.65 -24.71
N LEU A 48 -14.73 -1.67 -23.89
CA LEU A 48 -13.44 -1.79 -23.19
C LEU A 48 -13.65 -2.87 -22.12
N ARG A 49 -13.62 -4.13 -22.58
CA ARG A 49 -13.97 -5.31 -21.78
C ARG A 49 -13.16 -5.29 -20.50
N SER A 50 -13.84 -5.16 -19.37
CA SER A 50 -13.22 -5.40 -18.08
C SER A 50 -12.66 -6.82 -18.10
N GLN A 51 -11.34 -6.95 -17.95
CA GLN A 51 -10.70 -8.25 -17.92
C GLN A 51 -10.76 -8.76 -16.49
N VAL A 52 -11.33 -9.96 -16.30
CA VAL A 52 -11.22 -10.64 -15.02
C VAL A 52 -9.76 -11.01 -14.82
N THR A 53 -9.13 -10.31 -13.88
CA THR A 53 -7.71 -10.48 -13.57
C THR A 53 -7.58 -11.23 -12.25
N GLU A 54 -6.71 -12.22 -12.22
CA GLU A 54 -6.31 -12.89 -10.99
C GLU A 54 -4.96 -12.32 -10.51
N PHE A 55 -4.87 -12.01 -9.21
CA PHE A 55 -3.64 -11.52 -8.59
C PHE A 55 -3.58 -11.94 -7.12
N VAL A 56 -2.38 -11.90 -6.55
CA VAL A 56 -2.12 -12.23 -5.14
C VAL A 56 -1.78 -10.95 -4.38
N PRO A 57 -2.61 -10.52 -3.40
CA PRO A 57 -2.30 -9.38 -2.54
C PRO A 57 -1.03 -9.63 -1.74
N LEU A 58 -0.10 -8.67 -1.78
CA LEU A 58 1.13 -8.65 -1.00
C LEU A 58 1.20 -7.42 -0.08
N ALA A 59 0.64 -6.30 -0.51
CA ALA A 59 0.54 -5.09 0.29
C ALA A 59 -0.92 -4.78 0.60
N VAL A 60 -1.28 -4.68 1.87
CA VAL A 60 -2.64 -4.37 2.31
C VAL A 60 -2.56 -3.43 3.50
N THR A 61 -3.19 -2.26 3.40
CA THR A 61 -3.23 -1.23 4.46
C THR A 61 -4.60 -0.57 4.54
N LEU A 62 -4.93 -0.02 5.71
CA LEU A 62 -6.07 0.89 5.91
C LEU A 62 -5.63 2.34 5.74
N ASP A 63 -6.47 3.20 5.18
CA ASP A 63 -6.21 4.64 5.07
C ASP A 63 -6.63 5.44 6.32
N GLY A 64 -7.46 4.82 7.19
CA GLY A 64 -7.96 5.40 8.44
C GLY A 64 -9.26 6.20 8.30
N ALA A 65 -9.82 6.33 7.10
CA ALA A 65 -11.08 7.03 6.79
C ALA A 65 -12.16 6.08 6.24
N GLY A 66 -12.03 4.77 6.50
CA GLY A 66 -12.94 3.73 6.01
C GLY A 66 -12.56 3.14 4.65
N GLY A 67 -11.51 3.66 4.01
CA GLY A 67 -10.92 3.08 2.81
C GLY A 67 -9.68 2.23 3.13
N ALA A 68 -9.19 1.59 2.07
CA ALA A 68 -8.00 0.75 2.13
C ALA A 68 -7.22 0.84 0.82
N CYS A 69 -5.94 0.48 0.87
CA CYS A 69 -5.11 0.30 -0.30
C CYS A 69 -4.66 -1.16 -0.36
N VAL A 70 -4.79 -1.76 -1.54
CA VAL A 70 -4.28 -3.09 -1.84
C VAL A 70 -3.35 -2.98 -3.03
N ALA A 71 -2.21 -3.65 -2.96
CA ALA A 71 -1.37 -3.94 -4.12
C ALA A 71 -0.99 -5.43 -4.12
N GLY A 72 -0.93 -6.01 -5.30
CA GLY A 72 -0.53 -7.40 -5.47
C GLY A 72 0.06 -7.65 -6.84
N VAL A 73 0.37 -8.93 -7.09
CA VAL A 73 1.06 -9.35 -8.31
C VAL A 73 0.23 -10.35 -9.10
N THR A 74 0.21 -10.22 -10.42
CA THR A 74 -0.39 -11.21 -11.32
C THR A 74 0.52 -12.44 -11.45
N ALA A 75 0.05 -13.48 -12.13
CA ALA A 75 0.86 -14.67 -12.43
C ALA A 75 2.13 -14.33 -13.26
N GLU A 76 2.10 -13.25 -14.03
CA GLU A 76 3.25 -12.76 -14.79
C GLU A 76 4.18 -11.84 -13.96
N GLY A 77 3.95 -11.70 -12.66
CA GLY A 77 4.74 -10.84 -11.77
C GLY A 77 4.48 -9.35 -11.91
N ARG A 78 3.40 -8.95 -12.61
CA ARG A 78 3.05 -7.53 -12.77
C ARG A 78 2.33 -7.02 -11.55
N TRP A 79 2.75 -5.86 -11.05
CA TRP A 79 2.06 -5.16 -9.97
C TRP A 79 0.72 -4.60 -10.42
N LEU A 80 -0.27 -4.70 -9.53
CA LEU A 80 -1.61 -4.21 -9.73
C LEU A 80 -2.15 -3.62 -8.43
N ARG A 81 -2.84 -2.48 -8.53
CA ARG A 81 -3.55 -1.81 -7.45
C ARG A 81 -5.01 -1.56 -7.86
N PRO A 82 -5.98 -2.35 -7.38
CA PRO A 82 -7.38 -2.08 -7.67
C PRO A 82 -7.86 -0.88 -6.86
N GLU A 83 -8.70 -0.03 -7.46
CA GLU A 83 -9.34 1.10 -6.78
C GLU A 83 -10.80 1.26 -7.24
N PRO A 84 -11.75 1.58 -6.33
CA PRO A 84 -11.56 1.76 -4.88
C PRO A 84 -11.53 0.42 -4.11
N VAL A 85 -10.94 0.44 -2.91
CA VAL A 85 -11.00 -0.67 -1.94
C VAL A 85 -11.48 -0.14 -0.59
N THR A 86 -12.36 -0.88 0.08
CA THR A 86 -12.93 -0.49 1.37
C THR A 86 -12.26 -1.21 2.54
N ALA A 87 -12.35 -0.63 3.74
CA ALA A 87 -11.85 -1.26 4.96
C ALA A 87 -12.48 -2.64 5.21
N ALA A 88 -13.78 -2.82 4.91
CA ALA A 88 -14.47 -4.09 5.09
C ALA A 88 -13.91 -5.20 4.17
N GLN A 89 -13.38 -4.85 2.99
CA GLN A 89 -12.80 -5.81 2.06
C GLN A 89 -11.43 -6.34 2.51
N VAL A 90 -10.73 -5.64 3.42
CA VAL A 90 -9.39 -6.00 3.89
C VAL A 90 -9.33 -6.40 5.37
N ALA A 91 -10.26 -5.90 6.19
CA ALA A 91 -10.30 -6.09 7.64
C ALA A 91 -11.71 -6.42 8.17
N GLY A 92 -12.67 -6.70 7.28
CA GLY A 92 -13.97 -7.23 7.68
C GLY A 92 -13.90 -8.68 8.18
N PRO A 93 -15.02 -9.26 8.63
CA PRO A 93 -15.07 -10.63 9.15
C PRO A 93 -14.68 -11.70 8.12
N ASP A 94 -14.88 -11.42 6.83
CA ASP A 94 -14.42 -12.25 5.72
C ASP A 94 -13.72 -11.39 4.65
N PRO A 95 -12.43 -11.04 4.86
CA PRO A 95 -11.73 -10.09 3.99
C PRO A 95 -11.40 -10.74 2.65
N VAL A 96 -11.91 -10.18 1.55
CA VAL A 96 -11.64 -10.70 0.20
C VAL A 96 -10.18 -10.50 -0.21
N TYR A 97 -9.55 -9.40 0.21
CA TYR A 97 -8.14 -9.08 -0.07
C TYR A 97 -7.24 -9.46 1.11
N ALA A 98 -7.31 -10.70 1.56
CA ALA A 98 -6.35 -11.23 2.53
C ALA A 98 -4.97 -11.43 1.88
N VAL A 99 -3.89 -11.13 2.61
CA VAL A 99 -2.52 -11.29 2.12
C VAL A 99 -2.29 -12.76 1.72
N HIS A 100 -1.65 -13.00 0.56
CA HIS A 100 -1.42 -14.32 -0.03
C HIS A 100 -2.65 -15.12 -0.50
N HIS A 101 -3.88 -14.62 -0.32
CA HIS A 101 -5.08 -15.22 -0.89
C HIS A 101 -5.31 -14.71 -2.32
N PRO A 102 -5.32 -15.57 -3.35
CA PRO A 102 -5.59 -15.15 -4.72
C PRO A 102 -6.97 -14.52 -4.86
N VAL A 103 -7.06 -13.41 -5.59
CA VAL A 103 -8.31 -12.68 -5.84
C VAL A 103 -8.54 -12.56 -7.34
N ARG A 104 -9.78 -12.78 -7.76
CA ARG A 104 -10.29 -12.45 -9.09
C ARG A 104 -11.14 -11.20 -9.04
N LEU A 105 -10.88 -10.28 -9.95
CA LEU A 105 -11.60 -9.01 -10.03
C LEU A 105 -11.69 -8.55 -11.50
N PRO A 106 -12.89 -8.18 -11.99
CA PRO A 106 -13.00 -7.45 -13.25
C PRO A 106 -12.34 -6.08 -13.12
N LEU A 107 -11.36 -5.79 -13.97
CA LEU A 107 -10.60 -4.54 -13.94
C LEU A 107 -10.71 -3.79 -15.25
N GLY A 108 -10.85 -2.47 -15.14
CA GLY A 108 -10.76 -1.52 -16.24
C GLY A 108 -9.50 -0.64 -16.14
N PRO A 109 -9.30 0.26 -17.12
CA PRO A 109 -8.27 1.30 -17.04
C PRO A 109 -8.42 2.15 -15.77
N ALA A 110 -7.31 2.68 -15.26
CA ALA A 110 -7.39 3.67 -14.18
C ALA A 110 -8.18 4.91 -14.63
N THR A 111 -8.90 5.53 -13.69
CA THR A 111 -9.79 6.66 -13.97
C THR A 111 -9.35 7.97 -13.33
N GLY A 112 -8.31 7.96 -12.49
CA GLY A 112 -7.83 9.14 -11.76
C GLY A 112 -6.69 9.88 -12.50
N ASP A 113 -6.68 11.21 -12.37
CA ASP A 113 -5.55 12.03 -12.80
C ASP A 113 -4.31 11.67 -11.98
N GLY A 114 -3.19 11.38 -12.65
CA GLY A 114 -1.96 10.95 -11.98
C GLY A 114 -1.92 9.46 -11.62
N ALA A 115 -2.78 8.64 -12.22
CA ALA A 115 -2.74 7.18 -12.11
C ALA A 115 -1.33 6.64 -12.34
N ARG A 116 -0.92 5.72 -11.46
CA ARG A 116 0.36 5.04 -11.51
C ARG A 116 0.26 3.80 -12.40
N PRO A 117 1.40 3.26 -12.90
CA PRO A 117 1.39 2.14 -13.85
C PRO A 117 0.60 0.91 -13.39
N GLU A 118 0.54 0.67 -12.07
CA GLU A 118 -0.17 -0.44 -11.45
C GLU A 118 -1.66 -0.16 -11.15
N ASP A 119 -2.11 1.09 -11.16
CA ASP A 119 -3.47 1.45 -10.72
C ASP A 119 -4.52 0.97 -11.74
N ARG A 120 -5.62 0.36 -11.28
CA ARG A 120 -6.71 -0.14 -12.13
C ARG A 120 -8.06 0.14 -11.48
N ALA A 121 -9.05 0.54 -12.27
CA ALA A 121 -10.40 0.72 -11.77
C ALA A 121 -11.09 -0.64 -11.56
N ALA A 122 -11.63 -0.87 -10.37
CA ALA A 122 -12.48 -2.01 -10.10
C ALA A 122 -13.79 -1.87 -10.89
N ALA A 123 -14.04 -2.82 -11.80
CA ALA A 123 -15.22 -2.84 -12.68
C ALA A 123 -16.27 -3.89 -12.25
N GLY A 124 -16.13 -4.43 -11.04
CA GLY A 124 -17.04 -5.43 -10.48
C GLY A 124 -16.66 -5.80 -9.05
N ALA A 125 -17.37 -6.78 -8.49
CA ALA A 125 -17.07 -7.27 -7.14
C ALA A 125 -15.87 -8.23 -7.15
N PRO A 126 -14.87 -8.04 -6.25
CA PRO A 126 -13.79 -9.01 -6.08
C PRO A 126 -14.31 -10.32 -5.50
N ARG A 127 -13.65 -11.43 -5.84
CA ARG A 127 -13.93 -12.75 -5.29
C ARG A 127 -12.63 -13.46 -4.97
N ARG A 128 -12.57 -14.20 -3.85
CA ARG A 128 -11.46 -15.13 -3.59
C ARG A 128 -11.44 -16.18 -4.69
N ALA A 129 -10.26 -16.44 -5.25
CA ALA A 129 -10.05 -17.40 -6.31
C ALA A 129 -9.55 -18.76 -5.82
N GLY A 130 -9.20 -18.86 -4.53
CA GLY A 130 -8.77 -20.11 -3.90
C GLY A 130 -8.26 -19.91 -2.46
N PRO A 131 -7.75 -20.99 -1.85
CA PRO A 131 -7.02 -20.92 -0.58
C PRO A 131 -5.73 -20.09 -0.74
N PRO A 132 -5.11 -19.66 0.37
CA PRO A 132 -3.83 -18.99 0.27
C PRO A 132 -2.78 -19.96 -0.26
N ALA A 133 -1.78 -19.45 -0.99
CA ALA A 133 -0.74 -20.32 -1.54
C ALA A 133 0.00 -21.07 -0.40
N GLU A 134 0.50 -22.28 -0.67
CA GLU A 134 1.34 -23.01 0.30
C GLU A 134 2.68 -22.26 0.53
N PRO A 135 3.35 -22.41 1.70
CA PRO A 135 4.57 -21.68 2.02
C PRO A 135 5.65 -21.74 0.94
N ALA A 136 5.93 -22.92 0.38
CA ALA A 136 6.92 -23.07 -0.68
C ALA A 136 6.55 -22.27 -1.95
N ARG A 137 5.26 -22.20 -2.29
CA ARG A 137 4.77 -21.42 -3.43
C ARG A 137 4.80 -19.91 -3.12
N ARG A 138 4.54 -19.51 -1.87
CA ARG A 138 4.71 -18.11 -1.42
C ARG A 138 6.17 -17.69 -1.53
N ALA A 139 7.10 -18.48 -0.99
CA ALA A 139 8.53 -18.22 -1.07
C ALA A 139 9.00 -18.05 -2.52
N ALA A 140 8.59 -18.97 -3.40
CA ALA A 140 8.91 -18.90 -4.82
C ALA A 140 8.35 -17.63 -5.50
N LEU A 141 7.09 -17.26 -5.18
CA LEU A 141 6.48 -16.03 -5.69
C LEU A 141 7.25 -14.80 -5.21
N LEU A 142 7.53 -14.68 -3.92
CA LEU A 142 8.23 -13.55 -3.32
C LEU A 142 9.62 -13.37 -3.95
N ALA A 143 10.39 -14.46 -4.08
CA ALA A 143 11.69 -14.43 -4.72
C ALA A 143 11.61 -14.02 -6.20
N ALA A 144 10.59 -14.46 -6.92
CA ALA A 144 10.43 -14.17 -8.35
C ALA A 144 10.02 -12.71 -8.64
N VAL A 145 9.28 -12.06 -7.73
CA VAL A 145 8.76 -10.70 -7.94
C VAL A 145 9.52 -9.62 -7.17
N ALA A 146 10.54 -10.00 -6.41
CA ALA A 146 11.34 -9.06 -5.64
C ALA A 146 12.16 -8.15 -6.56
N ASP A 147 12.00 -6.85 -6.35
CA ASP A 147 12.88 -5.82 -6.87
C ASP A 147 14.26 -5.93 -6.20
N PRO A 148 15.36 -5.67 -6.93
CA PRO A 148 16.72 -5.76 -6.39
C PRO A 148 16.95 -4.88 -5.16
N ASP A 149 16.35 -3.69 -5.14
CA ASP A 149 16.52 -2.67 -4.12
C ASP A 149 15.32 -1.70 -4.07
N VAL A 150 15.33 -0.79 -3.10
CA VAL A 150 14.27 0.20 -2.91
C VAL A 150 14.20 1.21 -4.07
N ALA A 151 15.31 1.52 -4.74
CA ALA A 151 15.30 2.45 -5.86
C ALA A 151 14.58 1.87 -7.07
N THR A 152 14.83 0.60 -7.36
CA THR A 152 14.24 -0.14 -8.46
C THR A 152 12.75 -0.38 -8.21
N ALA A 153 12.34 -0.66 -6.97
CA ALA A 153 10.93 -0.83 -6.59
C ALA A 153 10.03 0.37 -6.95
N PHE A 154 10.58 1.59 -6.94
CA PHE A 154 9.86 2.83 -7.29
C PHE A 154 10.30 3.44 -8.63
N ALA A 155 11.13 2.75 -9.40
CA ALA A 155 11.52 3.19 -10.73
C ALA A 155 10.33 3.20 -11.69
N GLY A 156 10.42 3.99 -12.76
CA GLY A 156 9.37 4.06 -13.80
C GLY A 156 8.03 4.62 -13.32
N GLY A 157 7.99 5.31 -12.16
CA GLY A 157 6.77 5.90 -11.62
C GLY A 157 5.89 4.94 -10.81
N ARG A 158 6.38 3.73 -10.53
CA ARG A 158 5.73 2.78 -9.61
C ARG A 158 5.64 3.35 -8.20
N SER A 159 4.65 2.85 -7.46
CA SER A 159 4.48 3.15 -6.04
C SER A 159 4.34 1.95 -5.14
N ALA A 160 4.29 0.76 -5.71
CA ALA A 160 4.34 -0.49 -4.98
C ALA A 160 5.48 -1.35 -5.53
N GLY A 161 6.17 -2.03 -4.63
CA GLY A 161 7.20 -3.01 -4.94
C GLY A 161 7.47 -3.95 -3.79
N LEU A 162 8.31 -4.95 -4.03
CA LEU A 162 8.70 -5.93 -3.02
C LEU A 162 10.22 -5.95 -2.96
N VAL A 163 10.81 -5.79 -1.79
CA VAL A 163 12.27 -5.74 -1.64
C VAL A 163 12.68 -6.75 -0.59
N ALA A 164 13.75 -7.50 -0.87
CA ALA A 164 14.39 -8.32 0.15
C ALA A 164 15.10 -7.40 1.15
N VAL A 165 14.83 -7.58 2.44
CA VAL A 165 15.32 -6.71 3.50
C VAL A 165 15.87 -7.52 4.67
N ARG A 166 16.93 -6.99 5.31
CA ARG A 166 17.39 -7.45 6.61
C ARG A 166 16.81 -6.54 7.69
N PRO A 167 15.93 -7.03 8.58
CA PRO A 167 15.37 -6.23 9.65
C PRO A 167 16.44 -5.96 10.73
N LEU A 168 16.75 -4.69 10.96
CA LEU A 168 17.69 -4.25 11.99
C LEU A 168 16.99 -4.06 13.34
N GLY A 169 15.73 -3.62 13.34
CA GLY A 169 14.97 -3.40 14.57
C GLY A 169 13.56 -2.90 14.33
N TYR A 170 12.72 -3.10 15.34
CA TYR A 170 11.35 -2.57 15.38
C TYR A 170 11.18 -1.65 16.56
N ARG A 171 10.41 -0.58 16.38
CA ARG A 171 10.05 0.30 17.49
C ARG A 171 8.68 0.92 17.29
N HIS A 172 7.98 1.13 18.39
CA HIS A 172 6.80 1.97 18.43
C HIS A 172 7.21 3.42 18.60
N GLN A 173 6.72 4.28 17.72
CA GLN A 173 6.92 5.72 17.79
C GLN A 173 5.57 6.43 17.88
N ARG A 174 5.42 7.28 18.91
CA ARG A 174 4.27 8.16 19.04
C ARG A 174 4.47 9.38 18.13
N SER A 175 3.46 9.68 17.32
CA SER A 175 3.38 10.91 16.56
C SER A 175 2.92 12.07 17.43
N THR A 176 3.16 13.30 16.96
CA THR A 176 2.70 14.54 17.59
C THR A 176 1.18 14.60 17.75
N GLY A 177 0.43 13.93 16.88
CA GLY A 177 -1.03 13.76 16.96
C GLY A 177 -1.50 12.64 17.91
N GLY A 178 -0.59 12.08 18.73
CA GLY A 178 -0.93 11.08 19.75
C GLY A 178 -1.03 9.64 19.24
N ARG A 179 -1.07 9.40 17.92
CA ARG A 179 -1.10 8.06 17.33
C ARG A 179 0.26 7.38 17.48
N THR A 180 0.27 6.11 17.86
CA THR A 180 1.47 5.27 17.88
C THR A 180 1.56 4.47 16.60
N PHE A 181 2.78 4.38 16.03
CA PHE A 181 3.04 3.61 14.82
C PHE A 181 4.19 2.65 15.06
N LEU A 182 4.07 1.43 14.54
CA LEU A 182 5.19 0.51 14.38
C LEU A 182 6.11 1.04 13.27
N ARG A 183 7.42 1.03 13.52
CA ARG A 183 8.45 1.34 12.54
C ARG A 183 9.40 0.17 12.41
N LEU A 184 9.83 -0.08 11.18
CA LEU A 184 10.86 -1.04 10.84
C LEU A 184 12.09 -0.28 10.37
N GLU A 185 13.20 -0.57 11.02
CA GLU A 185 14.52 -0.24 10.55
C GLU A 185 15.12 -1.44 9.81
N PHE A 186 15.64 -1.23 8.61
CA PHE A 186 16.12 -2.33 7.76
C PHE A 186 17.22 -1.87 6.79
N THR A 187 17.92 -2.84 6.19
CA THR A 187 18.73 -2.61 5.00
C THR A 187 18.16 -3.35 3.80
N ASP A 188 18.25 -2.78 2.61
CA ASP A 188 18.01 -3.52 1.36
C ASP A 188 19.29 -4.24 0.88
N ASN A 189 19.25 -4.84 -0.31
CA ASN A 189 20.38 -5.58 -0.87
C ASN A 189 21.60 -4.72 -1.23
N THR A 190 21.44 -3.40 -1.34
CA THR A 190 22.58 -2.49 -1.55
C THR A 190 23.31 -2.17 -0.25
N GLY A 191 22.71 -2.50 0.89
CA GLY A 191 23.18 -2.09 2.21
C GLY A 191 22.70 -0.70 2.64
N GLU A 192 21.92 0.01 1.81
CA GLU A 192 21.29 1.27 2.21
C GLU A 192 20.32 1.03 3.37
N ARG A 193 20.39 1.88 4.40
CA ARG A 193 19.58 1.78 5.61
C ARG A 193 18.33 2.64 5.52
N PHE A 194 17.20 2.05 5.88
CA PHE A 194 15.89 2.67 5.89
C PHE A 194 15.23 2.54 7.25
N ASP A 195 14.32 3.46 7.53
CA ASP A 195 13.55 3.50 8.75
C ASP A 195 12.16 4.02 8.41
N TRP A 196 11.21 3.12 8.20
CA TRP A 196 9.89 3.44 7.68
C TRP A 196 8.77 2.96 8.59
N ILE A 197 7.63 3.63 8.47
CA ILE A 197 6.41 3.23 9.19
C ILE A 197 5.88 1.95 8.56
N VAL A 198 5.51 0.99 9.41
CA VAL A 198 4.82 -0.23 9.03
C VAL A 198 3.31 0.01 9.08
N ARG A 199 2.63 -0.26 7.98
CA ARG A 199 1.18 -0.14 7.79
C ARG A 199 0.56 -1.39 7.19
N ASP A 200 1.24 -2.53 7.31
CA ASP A 200 0.65 -3.85 7.04
C ASP A 200 -0.60 -4.03 7.92
N VAL A 201 -1.74 -4.35 7.30
CA VAL A 201 -3.03 -4.53 7.97
C VAL A 201 -2.97 -5.51 9.14
N ARG A 202 -2.09 -6.53 9.07
CA ARG A 202 -1.92 -7.56 10.09
C ARG A 202 -1.20 -7.05 11.35
N LEU A 203 -0.57 -5.88 11.26
CA LEU A 203 0.28 -5.30 12.31
C LEU A 203 -0.21 -3.93 12.80
N LEU A 204 -1.33 -3.41 12.27
CA LEU A 204 -1.77 -2.04 12.57
C LEU A 204 -2.09 -1.80 14.04
N ASP A 205 -2.72 -2.79 14.68
CA ASP A 205 -3.16 -2.72 16.08
C ASP A 205 -2.17 -3.35 17.06
N ALA A 206 -1.02 -3.84 16.55
CA ALA A 206 -0.02 -4.49 17.36
C ALA A 206 0.61 -3.54 18.38
N GLY A 207 0.35 -3.77 19.66
CA GLY A 207 0.98 -3.07 20.77
C GLY A 207 2.46 -3.43 20.95
N PRO A 208 3.21 -2.64 21.74
CA PRO A 208 4.58 -2.98 22.13
C PRO A 208 4.64 -4.35 22.80
N GLY A 209 5.44 -5.27 22.25
CA GLY A 209 5.62 -6.62 22.80
C GLY A 209 4.55 -7.64 22.41
N GLU A 210 3.50 -7.26 21.68
CA GLU A 210 2.44 -8.18 21.25
C GLU A 210 2.85 -9.08 20.08
N ILE A 211 3.85 -8.65 19.30
CA ILE A 211 4.34 -9.39 18.14
C ILE A 211 5.85 -9.53 18.24
N ALA A 212 6.32 -10.77 18.21
CA ALA A 212 7.73 -11.11 18.10
C ALA A 212 8.14 -11.11 16.62
N LEU A 213 8.60 -9.95 16.12
CA LEU A 213 9.18 -9.86 14.79
C LEU A 213 10.70 -10.10 14.85
N PRO A 214 11.26 -10.89 13.91
CA PRO A 214 12.69 -11.18 13.90
C PRO A 214 13.51 -9.93 13.58
N ALA A 215 14.52 -9.61 14.38
CA ALA A 215 15.41 -8.47 14.15
C ALA A 215 16.86 -8.76 14.57
N GLY A 216 17.80 -8.02 13.97
CA GLY A 216 19.21 -8.12 14.27
C GLY A 216 20.00 -8.93 13.24
N PRO A 217 21.31 -9.16 13.49
CA PRO A 217 22.21 -9.77 12.50
C PRO A 217 21.81 -11.20 12.11
N GLU A 218 21.24 -11.96 13.06
CA GLU A 218 20.80 -13.35 12.87
C GLU A 218 19.35 -13.46 12.40
N ALA A 219 18.64 -12.34 12.21
CA ALA A 219 17.27 -12.39 11.76
C ALA A 219 17.19 -12.99 10.35
N PRO A 220 16.21 -13.88 10.09
CA PRO A 220 15.93 -14.34 8.74
C PRO A 220 15.64 -13.15 7.81
N LEU A 221 15.98 -13.34 6.53
CA LEU A 221 15.59 -12.41 5.48
C LEU A 221 14.07 -12.28 5.45
N LEU A 222 13.59 -11.06 5.25
CA LEU A 222 12.19 -10.78 4.99
C LEU A 222 12.05 -10.17 3.60
N TYR A 223 10.87 -10.29 3.02
CA TYR A 223 10.46 -9.41 1.93
C TYR A 223 9.52 -8.34 2.48
N ALA A 224 9.86 -7.07 2.23
CA ALA A 224 9.02 -5.93 2.55
C ALA A 224 8.29 -5.47 1.29
N ALA A 225 6.95 -5.53 1.30
CA ALA A 225 6.16 -4.83 0.31
C ALA A 225 6.16 -3.34 0.67
N VAL A 226 6.73 -2.52 -0.20
CA VAL A 226 6.93 -1.10 0.01
C VAL A 226 5.91 -0.30 -0.79
N GLY A 227 5.43 0.80 -0.20
CA GLY A 227 4.35 1.61 -0.75
C GLY A 227 4.60 3.10 -0.60
N LEU A 228 4.18 3.91 -1.59
CA LEU A 228 4.14 5.36 -1.46
C LEU A 228 2.71 5.84 -1.21
N THR A 229 2.53 6.74 -0.22
CA THR A 229 1.25 7.46 -0.07
C THR A 229 0.88 8.22 -1.35
N HIS A 230 -0.37 8.68 -1.45
CA HIS A 230 -0.77 9.57 -2.54
C HIS A 230 0.13 10.82 -2.57
N PRO A 231 0.50 11.34 -3.75
CA PRO A 231 1.22 12.60 -3.84
C PRO A 231 0.42 13.72 -3.17
N ASN A 232 1.08 14.47 -2.29
CA ASN A 232 0.54 15.72 -1.75
C ASN A 232 1.15 16.96 -2.44
N HIS A 233 2.12 16.75 -3.36
CA HIS A 233 2.87 17.76 -4.13
C HIS A 233 3.45 18.93 -3.31
N ARG A 234 3.47 18.81 -1.98
CA ARG A 234 3.79 19.92 -1.08
C ARG A 234 5.30 20.02 -0.81
N PHE A 235 6.05 18.95 -1.04
CA PHE A 235 7.48 18.88 -0.73
C PHE A 235 8.30 18.28 -1.90
N PRO A 236 9.43 18.90 -2.30
CA PRO A 236 10.33 18.34 -3.29
C PRO A 236 11.11 17.13 -2.74
N GLY A 237 11.65 16.27 -3.62
CA GLY A 237 12.50 15.12 -3.24
C GLY A 237 12.20 13.84 -4.03
N ARG A 238 12.96 12.76 -3.74
CA ARG A 238 12.88 11.44 -4.44
C ARG A 238 11.46 10.88 -4.50
N PHE A 239 10.63 11.16 -3.49
CA PHE A 239 9.25 10.67 -3.39
C PHE A 239 8.19 11.76 -3.66
N ARG A 240 8.56 12.96 -4.12
CA ARG A 240 7.65 14.05 -4.54
C ARG A 240 6.55 14.38 -3.51
N GLY A 241 6.89 14.38 -2.23
CA GLY A 241 5.96 14.65 -1.12
C GLY A 241 5.14 13.42 -0.65
N CYS A 242 5.28 12.26 -1.31
CA CYS A 242 4.77 11.00 -0.80
C CYS A 242 5.64 10.50 0.36
N HIS A 243 5.02 9.86 1.35
CA HIS A 243 5.75 9.18 2.41
C HIS A 243 5.91 7.71 2.06
N PRO A 244 7.14 7.16 2.10
CA PRO A 244 7.35 5.73 1.94
C PRO A 244 6.91 4.97 3.20
N LEU A 245 6.31 3.81 2.98
CA LEU A 245 5.76 2.93 3.99
C LEU A 245 6.15 1.49 3.69
N VAL A 246 6.26 0.67 4.73
CA VAL A 246 6.21 -0.79 4.61
C VAL A 246 4.76 -1.21 4.76
N VAL A 247 4.13 -1.70 3.70
CA VAL A 247 2.68 -2.02 3.62
C VAL A 247 2.42 -3.52 3.53
N GLY A 248 3.46 -4.34 3.62
CA GLY A 248 3.41 -5.78 3.76
C GLY A 248 4.75 -6.32 4.27
N LEU A 249 4.73 -7.30 5.17
CA LEU A 249 5.92 -8.04 5.60
C LEU A 249 5.73 -9.54 5.37
N HIS A 250 6.71 -10.17 4.72
CA HIS A 250 6.63 -11.57 4.33
C HIS A 250 7.90 -12.31 4.75
N PRO A 251 7.80 -13.38 5.56
CA PRO A 251 8.90 -14.29 5.77
C PRO A 251 9.43 -14.85 4.45
N ALA A 252 10.76 -14.89 4.27
CA ALA A 252 11.37 -15.37 3.01
C ALA A 252 11.11 -16.86 2.75
N ASP A 253 10.86 -17.65 3.79
CA ASP A 253 10.46 -19.07 3.69
C ASP A 253 8.98 -19.25 3.31
N GLY A 254 8.24 -18.15 3.15
CA GLY A 254 6.82 -18.15 2.82
C GLY A 254 5.92 -18.58 3.98
N SER A 255 6.45 -18.74 5.20
CA SER A 255 5.63 -18.97 6.38
C SER A 255 4.69 -17.78 6.65
N PRO A 256 3.55 -17.98 7.32
CA PRO A 256 2.73 -16.88 7.82
C PRO A 256 3.54 -15.93 8.70
N LEU A 257 3.29 -14.63 8.58
CA LEU A 257 3.95 -13.62 9.43
C LEU A 257 3.56 -13.77 10.90
N LEU A 258 2.34 -14.23 11.17
CA LEU A 258 1.80 -14.48 12.50
C LEU A 258 1.25 -15.91 12.57
N PRO A 259 1.36 -16.58 13.73
CA PRO A 259 0.92 -17.98 13.90
C PRO A 259 -0.59 -18.21 13.71
N ASN A 260 -1.40 -17.16 13.51
CA ASN A 260 -2.86 -17.21 13.44
C ASN A 260 -3.46 -17.03 12.03
N GLU A 261 -2.67 -16.96 10.95
CA GLU A 261 -3.27 -16.90 9.59
C GLU A 261 -4.05 -18.17 9.22
N THR A 262 -3.91 -19.27 9.97
CA THR A 262 -4.67 -20.52 9.84
C THR A 262 -6.07 -20.48 10.47
N SER A 263 -6.41 -19.48 11.29
CA SER A 263 -7.64 -19.51 12.11
C SER A 263 -8.85 -18.79 11.50
N LEU A 264 -8.81 -18.40 10.22
CA LEU A 264 -10.01 -17.93 9.50
C LEU A 264 -10.85 -19.07 8.90
N GLU A 265 -10.41 -20.32 9.04
CA GLU A 265 -11.22 -21.50 8.74
C GLU A 265 -11.72 -22.13 10.05
N GLY A 266 -12.98 -21.85 10.43
CA GLY A 266 -13.72 -22.70 11.36
C GLY A 266 -14.14 -22.08 12.70
N THR A 267 -15.05 -21.12 12.68
CA THR A 267 -16.10 -21.00 13.71
C THR A 267 -17.46 -21.33 13.11
N ALA A 268 -17.59 -22.54 12.56
CA ALA A 268 -18.89 -23.18 12.42
C ALA A 268 -19.31 -23.65 13.83
N GLY A 269 -20.47 -23.18 14.27
CA GLY A 269 -20.92 -23.23 15.65
C GLY A 269 -20.95 -24.62 16.29
N ALA A 270 -20.58 -24.66 17.57
CA ALA A 270 -21.03 -25.73 18.45
C ALA A 270 -22.55 -25.60 18.62
N PRO A 271 -23.35 -26.64 18.33
CA PRO A 271 -24.77 -26.63 18.62
C PRO A 271 -24.95 -26.65 20.14
N GLY A 272 -25.80 -25.75 20.62
CA GLY A 272 -26.22 -25.73 22.02
C GLY A 272 -26.82 -27.07 22.41
N THR A 273 -26.31 -27.65 23.50
CA THR A 273 -27.00 -28.72 24.21
C THR A 273 -28.03 -28.12 25.15
N ALA A 274 -29.24 -28.65 25.02
CA ALA A 274 -30.42 -28.39 25.83
C ALA A 274 -30.21 -28.64 27.33
#